data_AF-A0A514XMC9-F1
#
_entry.id   AF-A0A514XMC9-F1
#
_cell.length_a   1.000
_cell.length_b   1.000
_cell.length_c   1.000
_cell.angle_alpha   90.00
_cell.angle_beta   90.00
_cell.angle_gamma   90.00
#
_symmetry.space_group_name_H-M   'P 1'
#
loop_
_entity.id
_entity.type
_entity.pdbx_description
1 polymer ?
#
loop_
_entity_poly.entity_id
_entity_poly.type
_entity_poly.pdbx_seq_one_letter_code
_entity_poly.pdbx_strand_id
1 'polypeptide(L)'
;MKALIGALVLAGLFTSQANAASCGQMIENKAKALTQIKSLTAQIKASNNADVIEVLTEKRQDYVDYAARLEVTINELCKADYND
;
A
#
# COMPACT_ATOMS: atom_id res chain seq x y z
N MET A 1 -24.94 17.57 -9.84
CA MET A 1 -24.22 16.58 -10.67
C MET A 1 -22.78 17.05 -10.92
N LYS A 2 -21.82 16.59 -10.12
CA LYS A 2 -20.38 16.58 -10.46
C LYS A 2 -19.86 15.25 -9.96
N ALA A 3 -19.96 14.26 -10.83
CA ALA A 3 -19.63 12.88 -10.56
C ALA A 3 -18.16 12.62 -10.88
N LEU A 4 -17.53 11.75 -10.08
CA LEU A 4 -16.59 10.72 -10.54
C LEU A 4 -15.32 11.19 -11.29
N ILE A 5 -14.37 11.82 -10.59
CA ILE A 5 -12.98 11.91 -11.09
C ILE A 5 -11.95 11.35 -10.08
N GLY A 6 -12.33 11.10 -8.83
CA GLY A 6 -11.37 10.71 -7.78
C GLY A 6 -10.99 9.22 -7.71
N ALA A 7 -11.70 8.33 -8.41
CA ALA A 7 -11.59 6.88 -8.16
C ALA A 7 -10.75 6.10 -9.18
N LEU A 8 -10.43 6.66 -10.35
CA LEU A 8 -9.80 5.89 -11.43
C LEU A 8 -8.26 5.90 -11.39
N VAL A 9 -7.63 6.81 -10.63
CA VAL A 9 -6.16 6.92 -10.60
C VAL A 9 -5.54 5.87 -9.67
N LEU A 10 -6.27 5.36 -8.67
CA LEU A 10 -5.71 4.32 -7.79
C LEU A 10 -5.64 2.96 -8.47
N ALA A 11 -6.66 2.55 -9.24
CA ALA A 11 -6.68 1.20 -9.83
C ALA A 11 -5.57 0.96 -10.87
N GLY A 12 -5.17 1.99 -11.64
CA GLY A 12 -4.13 1.86 -12.67
C GLY A 12 -2.69 1.87 -12.15
N LEU A 13 -2.45 2.32 -10.92
CA LEU A 13 -1.11 2.37 -10.31
C LEU A 13 -0.69 1.04 -9.67
N PHE A 14 -1.65 0.20 -9.26
CA PHE A 14 -1.33 -1.04 -8.54
C PHE A 14 -1.15 -2.26 -9.44
N THR A 15 -1.70 -2.28 -10.66
CA THR A 15 -1.64 -3.46 -11.53
C THR A 15 -0.40 -3.52 -12.43
N SER A 16 0.31 -2.41 -12.63
CA SER A 16 1.37 -2.33 -13.67
C SER A 16 2.80 -2.29 -13.14
N GLN A 17 3.03 -2.24 -11.82
CA GLN A 17 4.39 -2.09 -11.26
C GLN A 17 4.97 -3.34 -10.60
N ALA A 18 4.21 -4.43 -10.45
CA ALA A 18 4.75 -5.65 -9.82
C ALA A 18 5.75 -6.41 -10.71
N ASN A 19 5.68 -6.26 -12.04
CA ASN A 19 6.53 -7.01 -12.97
C ASN A 19 7.80 -6.29 -13.47
N ALA A 20 8.04 -5.03 -13.06
CA ALA A 20 9.20 -4.25 -13.52
C ALA A 20 9.87 -3.39 -12.43
N ALA A 21 9.46 -3.53 -11.15
CA ALA A 21 10.13 -2.83 -10.06
C ALA A 21 11.42 -3.59 -9.68
N SER A 22 12.56 -2.90 -9.67
CA SER A 22 13.77 -3.45 -9.08
C SER A 22 13.55 -3.73 -7.58
N CYS A 23 14.34 -4.64 -7.00
CA CYS A 23 14.30 -4.92 -5.57
C CYS A 23 14.36 -3.66 -4.70
N GLY A 24 15.18 -2.67 -5.09
CA GLY A 24 15.22 -1.36 -4.43
C GLY A 24 13.87 -0.63 -4.46
N GLN A 25 13.20 -0.59 -5.61
CA GLN A 25 11.90 0.07 -5.75
C GLN A 25 10.77 -0.65 -5.00
N MET A 26 10.82 -1.99 -4.91
CA MET A 26 9.90 -2.75 -4.07
C MET A 26 10.10 -2.46 -2.58
N ILE A 27 11.35 -2.38 -2.11
CA ILE A 27 11.69 -2.00 -0.72
C ILE A 27 11.20 -0.57 -0.42
N GLU A 28 11.43 0.37 -1.33
CA GLU A 28 10.93 1.75 -1.18
C GLU A 28 9.41 1.80 -1.13
N ASN A 29 8.73 1.06 -2.01
CA ASN A 29 7.27 0.99 -2.03
C ASN A 29 6.71 0.37 -0.74
N LYS A 30 7.38 -0.63 -0.16
CA LYS A 30 7.04 -1.19 1.15
C LYS A 30 7.20 -0.14 2.25
N ALA A 31 8.30 0.61 2.27
CA ALA A 31 8.53 1.67 3.25
C ALA A 31 7.47 2.80 3.16
N LYS A 32 7.07 3.18 1.93
CA LYS A 32 5.97 4.13 1.69
C LYS A 32 4.63 3.57 2.21
N ALA A 33 4.31 2.31 1.93
CA ALA A 33 3.11 1.66 2.44
C ALA A 33 3.06 1.65 3.98
N LEU A 34 4.17 1.31 4.64
CA LEU A 34 4.28 1.35 6.11
C LEU A 34 4.08 2.76 6.68
N THR A 35 4.58 3.79 6.00
CA THR A 35 4.37 5.19 6.38
C THR A 35 2.88 5.56 6.29
N GLN A 36 2.20 5.14 5.23
CA GLN A 36 0.76 5.37 5.07
C GLN A 36 -0.07 4.63 6.11
N ILE A 37 0.28 3.39 6.47
CA ILE A 37 -0.38 2.65 7.55
C ILE A 37 -0.29 3.41 8.87
N LYS A 38 0.89 3.96 9.20
CA LYS A 38 1.07 4.77 10.42
C LYS A 38 0.22 6.05 10.37
N SER A 39 0.20 6.76 9.25
CA SER A 39 -0.62 7.96 9.05
C SER A 39 -2.11 7.66 9.21
N LEU A 40 -2.62 6.61 8.56
CA LEU A 40 -4.01 6.18 8.67
C LEU A 40 -4.36 5.75 10.10
N THR A 41 -3.45 5.05 10.78
CA THR A 41 -3.64 4.69 12.20
C THR A 41 -3.77 5.92 13.09
N ALA A 42 -2.97 6.97 12.85
CA ALA A 42 -3.10 8.22 13.58
C ALA A 42 -4.43 8.93 13.28
N GLN A 43 -4.86 8.96 12.02
CA GLN A 43 -6.15 9.54 11.62
C GLN A 43 -7.34 8.79 12.20
N ILE A 44 -7.31 7.45 12.25
CA ILE A 44 -8.33 6.63 12.91
C ILE A 44 -8.43 6.98 14.40
N LYS A 45 -7.28 7.06 15.09
CA LYS A 45 -7.25 7.42 16.51
C LYS A 45 -7.72 8.83 16.81
N ALA A 46 -7.52 9.76 15.88
CA ALA A 46 -7.94 11.15 16.02
C ALA A 46 -9.40 11.39 15.58
N SER A 47 -9.98 10.46 14.82
CA SER A 47 -11.37 10.56 14.36
C SER A 47 -12.35 10.14 15.45
N ASN A 48 -13.48 10.84 15.52
CA ASN A 48 -14.63 10.52 16.37
C ASN A 48 -15.88 10.19 15.56
N ASN A 49 -15.76 10.13 14.23
CA ASN A 49 -16.84 9.77 13.31
C ASN A 49 -16.69 8.30 12.89
N ALA A 50 -17.70 7.49 13.19
CA ALA A 50 -17.69 6.04 12.95
C ALA A 50 -17.54 5.69 11.45
N ASP A 51 -18.25 6.38 10.56
CA ASP A 51 -18.18 6.15 9.12
C ASP A 51 -16.78 6.48 8.58
N VAL A 52 -16.17 7.55 9.08
CA VAL A 52 -14.79 7.94 8.71
C VAL A 52 -13.78 6.92 9.26
N ILE A 53 -13.99 6.41 10.48
CA ILE A 53 -13.15 5.37 11.08
C ILE A 53 -13.20 4.08 10.24
N GLU A 54 -14.39 3.68 9.79
CA GLU A 54 -14.59 2.50 8.95
C GLU A 54 -13.81 2.63 7.63
N VAL A 55 -14.03 3.72 6.89
CA VAL A 55 -13.35 3.98 5.61
C VAL A 55 -11.83 4.05 5.78
N LEU A 56 -11.33 4.69 6.86
CA LEU A 56 -9.90 4.76 7.12
C LEU A 56 -9.32 3.39 7.50
N THR A 57 -10.10 2.56 8.19
CA THR A 57 -9.71 1.20 8.58
C THR A 57 -9.59 0.29 7.37
N GLU A 58 -10.55 0.34 6.45
CA GLU A 58 -10.50 -0.38 5.16
C GLU A 58 -9.27 0.02 4.36
N LYS A 59 -9.05 1.34 4.16
CA LYS A 59 -7.86 1.85 3.47
C LYS A 59 -6.56 1.41 4.14
N ARG A 60 -6.52 1.38 5.48
CA ARG A 60 -5.35 0.91 6.22
C ARG A 60 -5.10 -0.56 5.93
N GLN A 61 -6.16 -1.38 5.87
CA GLN A 61 -6.06 -2.80 5.56
C GLN A 61 -5.52 -3.02 4.15
N ASP A 62 -5.97 -2.25 3.16
CA ASP A 62 -5.45 -2.33 1.78
C ASP A 62 -3.93 -2.11 1.73
N TYR A 63 -3.42 -1.14 2.50
CA TYR A 63 -1.98 -0.89 2.58
C TYR A 63 -1.22 -1.97 3.35
N VAL A 64 -1.84 -2.57 4.38
CA VAL A 64 -1.26 -3.72 5.11
C VAL A 64 -1.09 -4.89 4.15
N ASP A 65 -2.13 -5.23 3.39
CA ASP A 65 -2.12 -6.33 2.44
C ASP A 65 -1.13 -6.07 1.29
N TYR A 66 -1.06 -4.82 0.81
CA TYR A 66 -0.07 -4.42 -0.19
C TYR A 66 1.37 -4.54 0.32
N ALA A 67 1.66 -4.09 1.55
CA ALA A 67 2.97 -4.23 2.16
C ALA A 67 3.35 -5.71 2.37
N ALA A 68 2.39 -6.56 2.74
CA ALA A 68 2.60 -7.99 2.88
C ALA A 68 2.92 -8.67 1.54
N ARG A 69 2.20 -8.33 0.46
CA ARG A 69 2.51 -8.82 -0.90
C ARG A 69 3.91 -8.42 -1.33
N LEU A 70 4.29 -7.15 -1.15
CA LEU A 70 5.64 -6.68 -1.45
C LEU A 70 6.68 -7.44 -0.64
N GLU A 71 6.43 -7.73 0.63
CA GLU A 71 7.37 -8.50 1.45
C GLU A 71 7.60 -9.92 0.95
N VAL A 72 6.53 -10.60 0.52
CA VAL A 72 6.65 -11.93 -0.10
C VAL A 72 7.46 -11.83 -1.38
N THR A 73 7.11 -10.90 -2.28
CA THR A 73 7.80 -10.72 -3.55
C THR A 73 9.28 -10.33 -3.37
N ILE A 74 9.61 -9.46 -2.40
CA ILE A 74 10.99 -9.11 -2.06
C ILE A 74 11.73 -10.35 -1.55
N ASN A 75 11.12 -11.14 -0.66
CA ASN A 75 11.75 -12.35 -0.16
C ASN A 75 11.95 -13.41 -1.24
N GLU A 76 11.06 -13.52 -2.22
CA GLU A 76 11.16 -14.49 -3.31
C GLU A 76 12.16 -14.05 -4.40
N LEU A 77 12.08 -12.79 -4.83
CA LEU A 77 12.86 -12.29 -5.97
C LEU A 77 14.21 -11.69 -5.56
N CYS A 78 14.31 -11.10 -4.37
CA CYS A 78 15.51 -10.35 -3.95
C CYS A 78 16.42 -11.13 -3.00
N LYS A 79 15.95 -12.22 -2.38
CA LYS A 79 16.85 -13.16 -1.66
C LYS A 79 17.50 -14.17 -2.61
N ALA A 80 16.96 -14.38 -3.81
CA ALA A 80 17.59 -15.22 -4.82
C ALA A 80 18.98 -14.68 -5.24
N ASP A 81 19.21 -13.36 -5.17
CA ASP A 81 20.49 -12.71 -5.48
C ASP A 81 21.58 -12.84 -4.37
N TYR A 82 21.26 -13.38 -3.18
CA TYR A 82 22.21 -13.43 -2.05
C TYR A 82 22.79 -14.83 -1.77
N ASN A 83 22.46 -15.82 -2.61
CA ASN A 83 22.87 -17.22 -2.43
C ASN A 83 23.71 -17.80 -3.58
N ASP A 84 24.30 -16.94 -4.44
CA ASP A 84 25.29 -17.33 -5.46
C ASP A 84 26.66 -16.70 -5.18
#